data_AF-A0AA39IJZ3-F1
#
_entry.id   AF-A0AA39IJZ3-F1
#
_cell.length_a   1.000
_cell.length_b   1.000
_cell.length_c   1.000
_cell.angle_alpha   90.00
_cell.angle_beta   90.00
_cell.angle_gamma   90.00
#
_symmetry.space_group_name_H-M   'P 1'
#
loop_
_entity.id
_entity.type
_entity.pdbx_description
1 polymer ?
#
loop_
_entity_poly.entity_id
_entity_poly.type
_entity_poly.pdbx_seq_one_letter_code
_entity_poly.pdbx_strand_id
1 'polypeptide(L)'
;MSVRRLCSTTAASANLGRRVNIFGAVVISRFPVVAPPMAEVEKRYSEQVLQVESENSLRSDFELRSIRDRKLIARKEQLEAEGKDLSELEGELSFTAEMQEDEWLMKSSEVKAKYDFEKPLETVADLQSLKRCLDRKLVLIVKQKLHHRSDDYRTPWIIPQRKNEGETLRETVEQCIGDLFEGVPKISVMGNAPFASYRYRYPRKVKDAEKANEAEIFFFDAHIHSWNDPVFKKATVSDYMWCTPEELLSNLARRDYKNRLKTALFE
;
A
#
# COMPACT_ATOMS: atom_id res chain seq x y z
N MET A 1 32.91 -32.79 -23.59
CA MET A 1 32.62 -31.44 -24.11
C MET A 1 32.62 -30.46 -22.95
N SER A 2 33.67 -29.64 -22.84
CA SER A 2 33.94 -28.76 -21.69
C SER A 2 33.38 -27.37 -21.98
N VAL A 3 32.34 -26.96 -21.25
CA VAL A 3 31.73 -25.63 -21.40
C VAL A 3 32.53 -24.65 -20.54
N ARG A 4 33.51 -23.99 -21.17
CA ARG A 4 34.22 -22.84 -20.59
C ARG A 4 33.25 -21.65 -20.56
N ARG A 5 32.71 -21.32 -19.39
CA ARG A 5 32.06 -20.02 -19.15
C ARG A 5 33.14 -18.98 -18.90
N LEU A 6 33.49 -18.21 -19.93
CA LEU A 6 34.29 -16.99 -19.85
C LEU A 6 33.35 -15.80 -20.03
N CYS A 7 32.91 -15.20 -18.92
CA CYS A 7 32.39 -13.83 -18.90
C CYS A 7 32.87 -13.15 -17.63
N SER A 8 34.10 -12.65 -17.65
CA SER A 8 34.55 -11.60 -16.75
C SER A 8 34.13 -10.25 -17.35
N THR A 9 33.03 -9.67 -16.88
CA THR A 9 32.70 -8.27 -17.19
C THR A 9 33.45 -7.36 -16.23
N THR A 10 34.77 -7.24 -16.40
CA THR A 10 35.50 -6.07 -15.91
C THR A 10 35.32 -4.97 -16.96
N ALA A 11 34.27 -4.17 -16.80
CA ALA A 11 34.17 -2.89 -17.49
C ALA A 11 35.20 -1.93 -16.88
N ALA A 12 36.45 -2.06 -17.31
CA ALA A 12 37.45 -1.03 -17.13
C ALA A 12 37.10 0.14 -18.06
N SER A 13 36.47 1.17 -17.51
CA SER A 13 36.32 2.46 -18.19
C SER A 13 37.19 3.50 -17.49
N ALA A 14 38.11 4.05 -18.28
CA ALA A 14 38.97 5.15 -17.93
C ALA A 14 38.15 6.38 -17.48
N ASN A 15 38.44 6.89 -16.27
CA ASN A 15 38.12 8.26 -15.88
C ASN A 15 39.20 8.78 -14.92
N LEU A 16 40.23 9.39 -15.48
CA LEU A 16 41.16 10.22 -14.72
C LEU A 16 40.43 11.48 -14.24
N GLY A 17 40.03 11.51 -12.96
CA GLY A 17 39.76 12.75 -12.22
C GLY A 17 38.45 12.84 -11.43
N ARG A 18 37.43 12.01 -11.70
CA ARG A 18 36.14 12.10 -11.01
C ARG A 18 35.87 10.88 -10.13
N ARG A 19 36.20 11.00 -8.84
CA ARG A 19 35.86 10.00 -7.83
C ARG A 19 34.41 10.23 -7.38
N VAL A 20 33.51 9.29 -7.69
CA VAL A 20 32.08 9.35 -7.36
C VAL A 20 31.74 8.19 -6.43
N ASN A 21 31.12 8.49 -5.30
CA ASN A 21 30.53 7.47 -4.44
C ASN A 21 29.15 7.09 -4.99
N ILE A 22 28.95 5.79 -5.23
CA ILE A 22 27.68 5.25 -5.70
C ILE A 22 26.88 4.76 -4.49
N PHE A 23 25.59 5.09 -4.46
CA PHE A 23 24.66 4.65 -3.43
C PHE A 23 23.44 3.98 -4.07
N GLY A 24 22.98 2.89 -3.47
CA GLY A 24 21.69 2.28 -3.75
C GLY A 24 20.68 2.74 -2.69
N ALA A 25 19.57 3.33 -3.12
CA ALA A 25 18.47 3.76 -2.28
C ALA A 25 17.20 3.00 -2.61
N VAL A 26 16.39 2.71 -1.59
CA VAL A 26 15.20 1.85 -1.71
C VAL A 26 13.98 2.61 -1.23
N VAL A 27 13.06 2.91 -2.14
CA VAL A 27 11.74 3.44 -1.81
C VAL A 27 10.86 2.27 -1.42
N ILE A 28 10.69 2.06 -0.12
CA ILE A 28 9.82 1.01 0.40
C ILE A 28 8.42 1.59 0.55
N SER A 29 7.47 1.05 -0.21
CA SER A 29 6.08 1.46 -0.20
C SER A 29 5.14 0.35 0.25
N ARG A 30 4.05 0.74 0.93
CA ARG A 30 2.90 -0.12 1.25
C ARG A 30 1.73 0.33 0.41
N PHE A 31 1.14 -0.58 -0.36
CA PHE A 31 -0.03 -0.29 -1.19
C PHE A 31 -1.31 -0.06 -0.36
N PRO A 32 -2.29 0.69 -0.89
CA PRO A 32 -3.59 0.78 -0.25
C PRO A 32 -4.22 -0.61 -0.12
N VAL A 33 -4.79 -0.88 1.05
CA VAL A 33 -5.45 -2.16 1.37
C VAL A 33 -6.96 -2.03 1.35
N VAL A 34 -7.47 -0.84 1.64
CA VAL A 34 -8.88 -0.52 1.53
C VAL A 34 -9.07 0.44 0.35
N ALA A 35 -10.21 0.35 -0.31
CA ALA A 35 -10.57 1.30 -1.35
C ALA A 35 -10.73 2.72 -0.75
N PRO A 36 -10.25 3.77 -1.43
CA PRO A 36 -10.46 5.13 -0.97
C PRO A 36 -11.96 5.46 -0.91
N PRO A 37 -12.38 6.30 0.06
CA PRO A 37 -13.77 6.71 0.15
C PRO A 37 -14.15 7.56 -1.05
N MET A 38 -15.35 7.34 -1.60
CA MET A 38 -15.87 8.10 -2.72
C MET A 38 -16.04 9.59 -2.37
N ALA A 39 -15.61 10.47 -3.29
CA ALA A 39 -15.91 11.89 -3.21
C ALA A 39 -17.42 12.16 -3.40
N GLU A 40 -17.90 13.35 -3.01
CA GLU A 40 -19.32 13.69 -3.12
C GLU A 40 -19.86 13.59 -4.55
N VAL A 41 -19.05 13.99 -5.54
CA VAL A 41 -19.42 13.90 -6.96
C VAL A 41 -19.49 12.43 -7.41
N GLU A 42 -18.55 11.60 -6.95
CA GLU A 42 -18.52 10.17 -7.25
C GLU A 42 -19.71 9.44 -6.63
N LYS A 43 -20.12 9.81 -5.40
CA LYS A 43 -21.33 9.28 -4.75
C LYS A 43 -22.58 9.60 -5.56
N ARG A 44 -22.76 10.87 -5.94
CA ARG A 44 -23.91 11.29 -6.76
C ARG A 44 -23.94 10.57 -8.10
N TYR A 45 -22.79 10.41 -8.74
CA TYR A 45 -22.68 9.68 -9.99
C TYR A 45 -23.01 8.19 -9.80
N SER A 46 -22.49 7.55 -8.75
CA SER A 46 -22.80 6.16 -8.42
C SER A 46 -24.29 5.94 -8.18
N GLU A 47 -24.96 6.86 -7.46
CA GLU A 47 -26.41 6.82 -7.24
C GLU A 47 -27.19 6.92 -8.54
N GLN A 48 -26.80 7.84 -9.43
CA GLN A 48 -27.42 7.99 -10.75
C GLN A 48 -27.21 6.75 -11.62
N VAL A 49 -26.02 6.17 -11.62
CA VAL A 49 -25.73 4.94 -12.37
C VAL A 49 -26.58 3.78 -11.86
N LEU A 50 -26.68 3.61 -10.53
CA LEU A 50 -27.54 2.57 -9.92
C LEU A 50 -29.02 2.79 -10.25
N GLN A 51 -29.48 4.04 -10.26
CA GLN A 51 -30.85 4.36 -10.65
C GLN A 51 -31.10 3.98 -12.12
N VAL A 52 -30.23 4.40 -13.04
CA VAL A 52 -30.33 4.05 -14.47
C VAL A 52 -30.27 2.54 -14.67
N GLU A 53 -29.42 1.83 -13.93
CA GLU A 53 -29.35 0.37 -13.96
C GLU A 53 -30.68 -0.25 -13.52
N SER A 54 -31.25 0.20 -12.39
CA SER A 54 -32.53 -0.28 -11.90
C SER A 54 -33.68 -0.06 -12.90
N GLU A 55 -33.76 1.14 -13.49
CA GLU A 55 -34.81 1.51 -14.45
C GLU A 55 -34.73 0.69 -15.75
N ASN A 56 -33.52 0.31 -16.17
CA ASN A 56 -33.29 -0.47 -17.39
C ASN A 56 -33.24 -1.98 -17.14
N SER A 57 -33.26 -2.42 -15.89
CA SER A 57 -33.20 -3.83 -15.51
C SER A 57 -34.57 -4.51 -15.58
N LEU A 58 -34.57 -5.82 -15.86
CA LEU A 58 -35.74 -6.65 -15.68
C LEU A 58 -35.87 -7.07 -14.21
N ARG A 59 -37.09 -7.39 -13.80
CA ARG A 59 -37.34 -7.91 -12.45
C ARG A 59 -36.53 -9.17 -12.19
N SER A 60 -35.83 -9.18 -11.07
CA SER A 60 -35.08 -10.35 -10.61
C SER A 60 -36.03 -11.48 -10.16
N ASP A 61 -35.52 -12.72 -10.12
CA ASP A 61 -36.29 -13.87 -9.61
C ASP A 61 -36.78 -13.65 -8.18
N PHE A 62 -35.97 -12.95 -7.38
CA PHE A 62 -36.31 -12.58 -6.01
C PHE A 62 -37.50 -11.59 -5.96
N GLU A 63 -37.50 -10.56 -6.80
CA GLU A 63 -38.64 -9.63 -6.91
C GLU A 63 -39.90 -10.33 -7.41
N LEU A 64 -39.77 -11.20 -8.41
CA LEU A 64 -40.89 -11.99 -8.94
C LEU A 64 -41.47 -12.93 -7.87
N ARG A 65 -40.64 -13.45 -6.97
CA ARG A 65 -41.07 -14.22 -5.81
C ARG A 65 -41.75 -13.34 -4.76
N SER A 66 -41.16 -12.21 -4.36
CA SER A 66 -41.77 -11.25 -3.44
C SER A 66 -43.15 -10.77 -3.90
N ILE A 67 -43.34 -10.55 -5.21
CA ILE A 67 -44.65 -10.20 -5.78
C ILE A 67 -45.65 -11.35 -5.70
N ARG A 68 -45.20 -12.60 -5.91
CA ARG A 68 -46.07 -13.78 -5.77
C ARG A 68 -46.48 -13.98 -4.32
N ASP A 69 -45.53 -13.91 -3.38
CA ASP A 69 -45.77 -14.08 -1.95
C ASP A 69 -46.76 -13.03 -1.45
N ARG A 70 -46.59 -11.75 -1.79
CA ARG A 70 -47.56 -10.69 -1.45
C ARG A 70 -48.97 -10.95 -1.98
N LYS A 71 -49.11 -11.54 -3.18
CA LYS A 71 -50.42 -11.92 -3.72
C LYS A 71 -51.03 -13.10 -2.98
N LEU A 72 -50.22 -14.07 -2.58
CA LEU A 72 -50.68 -15.23 -1.79
C LEU A 72 -51.14 -14.79 -0.40
N ILE A 73 -50.40 -13.89 0.27
CA ILE A 73 -50.77 -13.31 1.57
C ILE A 73 -52.11 -12.58 1.46
N ALA A 74 -52.27 -11.66 0.49
CA ALA A 74 -53.53 -10.94 0.31
C ALA A 74 -54.73 -11.85 0.01
N ARG A 75 -54.52 -12.95 -0.74
CA ARG A 75 -55.56 -13.96 -0.97
C ARG A 75 -55.91 -14.74 0.29
N LYS A 76 -54.91 -15.08 1.11
CA LYS A 76 -55.13 -15.75 2.40
C LYS A 76 -56.00 -14.88 3.31
N GLU A 77 -55.68 -13.59 3.44
CA GLU A 77 -56.46 -12.64 4.25
C GLU A 77 -57.92 -12.52 3.78
N GLN A 78 -58.16 -12.55 2.46
CA GLN A 78 -59.52 -12.55 1.90
C GLN A 78 -60.29 -13.82 2.23
N LEU A 79 -59.66 -14.99 2.09
CA LEU A 79 -60.30 -16.28 2.39
C LEU A 79 -60.56 -16.47 3.89
N GLU A 80 -59.67 -15.93 4.74
CA GLU A 80 -59.88 -15.83 6.20
C GLU A 80 -61.13 -15.00 6.52
N ALA A 81 -61.30 -13.84 5.87
CA ALA A 81 -62.49 -13.00 6.04
C ALA A 81 -63.78 -13.67 5.54
N GLU A 82 -63.66 -14.52 4.51
CA GLU A 82 -64.78 -15.31 3.97
C GLU A 82 -65.05 -16.62 4.73
N GLY A 83 -64.21 -16.96 5.72
CA GLY A 83 -64.36 -18.17 6.54
C GLY A 83 -64.12 -19.49 5.79
N LYS A 84 -63.33 -19.46 4.71
CA LYS A 84 -62.99 -20.63 3.88
C LYS A 84 -61.72 -21.31 4.38
N ASP A 85 -61.54 -22.57 3.97
CA ASP A 85 -60.38 -23.39 4.33
C ASP A 85 -59.09 -22.88 3.64
N LEU A 86 -57.99 -22.80 4.40
CA LEU A 86 -56.74 -22.12 4.04
C LEU A 86 -55.58 -23.09 3.77
N SER A 87 -55.83 -24.38 3.94
CA SER A 87 -54.83 -25.45 3.99
C SER A 87 -53.99 -25.58 2.71
N GLU A 88 -54.51 -25.19 1.54
CA GLU A 88 -53.76 -25.20 0.27
C GLU A 88 -52.74 -24.05 0.15
N LEU A 89 -53.00 -22.90 0.79
CA LEU A 89 -52.15 -21.70 0.72
C LEU A 89 -51.04 -21.69 1.78
N GLU A 90 -51.21 -22.43 2.86
CA GLU A 90 -50.30 -22.44 4.00
C GLU A 90 -48.94 -23.10 3.67
N GLY A 91 -48.93 -24.13 2.82
CA GLY A 91 -47.70 -24.80 2.39
C GLY A 91 -46.78 -23.92 1.52
N GLU A 92 -47.36 -23.07 0.66
CA GLU A 92 -46.59 -22.15 -0.19
C GLU A 92 -46.07 -20.92 0.57
N LEU A 93 -46.73 -20.53 1.67
CA LEU A 93 -46.35 -19.37 2.50
C LEU A 93 -45.36 -19.71 3.63
N SER A 94 -44.94 -20.97 3.77
CA SER A 94 -44.04 -21.39 4.85
C SER A 94 -42.67 -20.68 4.85
N PHE A 95 -42.19 -20.23 3.69
CA PHE A 95 -40.92 -19.51 3.57
C PHE A 95 -41.07 -18.39 2.55
N THR A 96 -41.44 -17.19 3.01
CA THR A 96 -41.61 -16.02 2.16
C THR A 96 -40.29 -15.35 1.84
N ALA A 97 -40.26 -14.55 0.78
CA ALA A 97 -39.13 -13.68 0.44
C ALA A 97 -38.81 -12.70 1.58
N GLU A 98 -39.81 -12.20 2.31
CA GLU A 98 -39.63 -11.29 3.45
C GLU A 98 -38.90 -11.97 4.62
N MET A 99 -39.29 -13.21 4.98
CA MET A 99 -38.57 -13.99 6.01
C MET A 99 -37.10 -14.20 5.65
N GLN A 100 -36.81 -14.36 4.35
CA GLN A 100 -35.46 -14.52 3.85
C GLN A 100 -34.65 -13.21 3.93
N GLU A 101 -35.27 -12.06 3.65
CA GLU A 101 -34.65 -10.73 3.84
C GLU A 101 -34.31 -10.49 5.31
N ASP A 102 -35.22 -10.82 6.23
CA ASP A 102 -34.99 -10.70 7.67
C ASP A 102 -33.82 -11.58 8.12
N GLU A 103 -33.74 -12.82 7.63
CA GLU A 103 -32.61 -13.72 7.90
C GLU A 103 -31.28 -13.13 7.40
N TRP A 104 -31.27 -12.53 6.21
CA TRP A 104 -30.08 -11.87 5.66
C TRP A 104 -29.70 -10.63 6.45
N LEU A 105 -30.67 -9.83 6.88
CA LEU A 105 -30.44 -8.64 7.69
C LEU A 105 -29.85 -9.02 9.06
N MET A 106 -30.41 -10.05 9.71
CA MET A 106 -29.89 -10.62 10.95
C MET A 106 -28.44 -11.08 10.78
N LYS A 107 -28.14 -11.92 9.78
CA LYS A 107 -26.77 -12.36 9.49
C LYS A 107 -25.83 -11.18 9.20
N SER A 108 -26.29 -10.17 8.44
CA SER A 108 -25.49 -8.98 8.17
C SER A 108 -25.17 -8.22 9.45
N SER A 109 -26.13 -8.07 10.37
CA SER A 109 -25.95 -7.40 11.64
C SER A 109 -24.99 -8.16 12.57
N GLU A 110 -25.07 -9.49 12.62
CA GLU A 110 -24.15 -10.35 13.36
C GLU A 110 -22.72 -10.18 12.85
N VAL A 111 -22.54 -10.19 11.52
CA VAL A 111 -21.23 -10.00 10.89
C VAL A 111 -20.69 -8.60 11.17
N LYS A 112 -21.52 -7.56 11.07
CA LYS A 112 -21.12 -6.18 11.41
C LYS A 112 -20.72 -6.06 12.88
N ALA A 113 -21.49 -6.64 13.80
CA ALA A 113 -21.20 -6.62 15.22
C ALA A 113 -19.92 -7.40 15.57
N LYS A 114 -19.65 -8.51 14.88
CA LYS A 114 -18.46 -9.34 15.11
C LYS A 114 -17.15 -8.68 14.68
N TYR A 115 -17.17 -7.99 13.53
CA TYR A 115 -15.95 -7.44 12.92
C TYR A 115 -15.82 -5.93 13.07
N ASP A 116 -16.86 -5.26 13.56
CA ASP A 116 -16.86 -3.83 13.93
C ASP A 116 -16.27 -2.93 12.83
N PHE A 117 -16.77 -3.10 11.60
CA PHE A 117 -16.28 -2.38 10.42
C PHE A 117 -16.40 -0.85 10.52
N GLU A 118 -17.21 -0.35 11.45
CA GLU A 118 -17.46 1.09 11.65
C GLU A 118 -16.40 1.75 12.53
N LYS A 119 -15.65 0.99 13.33
CA LYS A 119 -14.50 1.55 14.03
C LYS A 119 -13.45 1.96 13.01
N PRO A 120 -13.01 3.22 13.00
CA PRO A 120 -11.85 3.59 12.22
C PRO A 120 -10.68 2.74 12.73
N LEU A 121 -10.14 1.88 11.86
CA LEU A 121 -8.85 1.20 12.07
C LEU A 121 -7.69 2.20 12.24
N GLU A 122 -7.96 3.47 11.99
CA GLU A 122 -7.01 4.55 11.87
C GLU A 122 -6.67 5.16 13.22
N THR A 123 -5.44 4.92 13.66
CA THR A 123 -4.74 5.91 14.48
C THR A 123 -3.92 6.76 13.53
N VAL A 124 -4.55 7.76 12.89
CA VAL A 124 -3.87 8.68 11.92
C VAL A 124 -2.62 9.30 12.55
N ALA A 125 -2.63 9.47 13.87
CA ALA A 125 -1.57 10.08 14.66
C ALA A 125 -0.27 9.24 14.75
N ASP A 126 -0.35 7.90 14.64
CA ASP A 126 0.87 7.10 14.79
C ASP A 126 1.63 7.01 13.47
N LEU A 127 2.63 7.87 13.30
CA LEU A 127 3.51 7.93 12.13
C LEU A 127 4.36 6.67 11.94
N GLN A 128 4.51 5.83 12.97
CA GLN A 128 5.34 4.63 12.93
C GLN A 128 4.56 3.36 12.60
N SER A 129 3.23 3.40 12.69
CA SER A 129 2.41 2.24 12.35
C SER A 129 2.14 2.14 10.85
N LEU A 130 2.30 0.93 10.32
CA LEU A 130 1.92 0.54 8.97
C LEU A 130 0.40 0.46 8.79
N LYS A 131 -0.37 0.39 9.89
CA LYS A 131 -1.83 0.26 9.88
C LYS A 131 -2.57 1.60 9.73
N ARG A 132 -1.87 2.74 9.73
CA ARG A 132 -2.49 4.06 9.50
C ARG A 132 -2.85 4.25 8.03
N CYS A 133 -3.86 5.04 7.69
CA CYS A 133 -4.21 5.40 6.30
C CYS A 133 -4.23 4.17 5.36
N LEU A 134 -5.10 3.20 5.63
CA LEU A 134 -5.21 1.97 4.86
C LEU A 134 -5.69 2.21 3.42
N ASP A 135 -6.34 3.33 3.18
CA ASP A 135 -6.85 3.84 1.91
C ASP A 135 -5.75 4.44 1.01
N ARG A 136 -4.58 4.78 1.56
CA ARG A 136 -3.49 5.46 0.85
C ARG A 136 -2.23 4.63 0.78
N LYS A 137 -1.40 4.92 -0.23
CA LYS A 137 -0.01 4.44 -0.31
C LYS A 137 0.81 5.08 0.79
N LEU A 138 1.62 4.29 1.50
CA LEU A 138 2.59 4.79 2.48
C LEU A 138 4.01 4.54 1.98
N VAL A 139 4.92 5.44 2.29
CA VAL A 139 6.34 5.36 1.92
C VAL A 139 7.21 5.52 3.16
N LEU A 140 8.21 4.66 3.31
CA LEU A 140 9.14 4.72 4.43
C LEU A 140 10.19 5.83 4.25
N ILE A 141 10.35 6.63 5.29
CA ILE A 141 11.46 7.58 5.43
C ILE A 141 12.18 7.30 6.74
N VAL A 142 13.51 7.45 6.73
CA VAL A 142 14.37 7.14 7.87
C VAL A 142 15.36 8.26 8.17
N LYS A 143 15.78 8.34 9.43
CA LYS A 143 17.03 8.99 9.85
C LYS A 143 18.06 7.91 10.13
N GLN A 144 19.04 7.76 9.24
CA GLN A 144 20.10 6.76 9.36
C GLN A 144 21.27 7.30 10.19
N LYS A 145 21.92 6.40 10.94
CA LYS A 145 23.22 6.63 11.56
C LYS A 145 24.29 6.16 10.57
N LEU A 146 25.22 7.04 10.21
CA LEU A 146 26.29 6.67 9.28
C LEU A 146 27.44 6.02 10.06
N HIS A 147 27.63 4.71 9.93
CA HIS A 147 28.66 3.95 10.66
C HIS A 147 30.11 4.39 10.39
N HIS A 148 30.37 5.04 9.24
CA HIS A 148 31.70 5.49 8.86
C HIS A 148 32.11 6.84 9.45
N ARG A 149 31.24 7.48 10.25
CA ARG A 149 31.52 8.76 10.89
C ARG A 149 31.55 8.57 12.42
N SER A 150 32.64 9.02 13.04
CA SER A 150 32.86 8.95 14.49
C SER A 150 31.98 9.90 15.31
N ASP A 151 31.37 10.90 14.67
CA ASP A 151 30.33 11.73 15.27
C ASP A 151 29.01 10.94 15.30
N ASP A 152 28.17 11.05 16.35
CA ASP A 152 26.77 10.56 16.38
C ASP A 152 25.88 11.34 15.39
N TYR A 153 26.31 11.41 14.14
CA TYR A 153 25.66 12.13 13.07
C TYR A 153 24.47 11.33 12.58
N ARG A 154 23.31 11.96 12.66
CA ARG A 154 22.04 11.45 12.12
C ARG A 154 21.75 12.18 10.83
N THR A 155 21.42 11.43 9.79
CA THR A 155 21.00 12.03 8.53
C THR A 155 19.71 12.84 8.73
N PRO A 156 19.44 13.85 7.88
CA PRO A 156 18.08 14.35 7.73
C PRO A 156 17.16 13.21 7.27
N TRP A 157 15.85 13.48 7.26
CA TRP A 157 14.86 12.59 6.65
C TRP A 157 15.23 12.28 5.20
N ILE A 158 15.52 11.01 4.93
CA ILE A 158 15.92 10.50 3.60
C ILE A 158 15.27 9.15 3.34
N ILE A 159 15.27 8.76 2.06
CA ILE A 159 14.97 7.39 1.67
C ILE A 159 16.12 6.51 2.16
N PRO A 160 15.84 5.30 2.70
CA PRO A 160 16.89 4.38 3.12
C PRO A 160 17.88 4.12 1.98
N GLN A 161 19.17 4.28 2.28
CA GLN A 161 20.23 4.12 1.29
C GLN A 161 21.48 3.45 1.89
N ARG A 162 22.27 2.81 1.02
CA ARG A 162 23.56 2.17 1.35
C ARG A 162 24.61 2.52 0.28
N LYS A 163 25.87 2.65 0.71
CA LYS A 163 27.02 2.84 -0.19
C LYS A 163 27.33 1.52 -0.91
N ASN A 164 27.54 1.57 -2.23
CA ASN A 164 27.97 0.40 -2.99
C ASN A 164 29.46 0.12 -2.73
N GLU A 165 29.78 -1.13 -2.40
CA GLU A 165 31.13 -1.61 -2.05
C GLU A 165 31.77 -2.48 -3.15
N GLY A 166 31.19 -2.51 -4.36
CA GLY A 166 31.66 -3.27 -5.52
C GLY A 166 30.68 -4.31 -6.05
N GLU A 167 29.46 -4.34 -5.52
CA GLU A 167 28.39 -5.26 -5.89
C GLU A 167 27.48 -4.67 -6.98
N THR A 168 26.55 -5.48 -7.50
CA THR A 168 25.51 -4.93 -8.37
C THR A 168 24.61 -3.97 -7.61
N LEU A 169 24.05 -2.97 -8.29
CA LEU A 169 23.14 -2.01 -7.66
C LEU A 169 21.92 -2.70 -7.02
N ARG A 170 21.47 -3.80 -7.63
CA ARG A 170 20.36 -4.61 -7.15
C ARG A 170 20.72 -5.30 -5.82
N GLU A 171 21.88 -5.94 -5.76
CA GLU A 171 22.39 -6.56 -4.52
C GLU A 171 22.59 -5.51 -3.43
N THR A 172 23.16 -4.33 -3.76
CA THR A 172 23.33 -3.23 -2.79
C THR A 172 22.01 -2.82 -2.13
N VAL A 173 20.93 -2.81 -2.92
CA VAL A 173 19.56 -2.49 -2.46
C VAL A 173 18.99 -3.59 -1.58
N GLU A 174 19.17 -4.86 -1.96
CA GLU A 174 18.72 -6.01 -1.17
C GLU A 174 19.46 -6.08 0.17
N GLN A 175 20.76 -5.81 0.18
CA GLN A 175 21.51 -5.71 1.42
C GLN A 175 21.13 -4.48 2.24
N CYS A 176 20.82 -3.34 1.60
CA CYS A 176 20.27 -2.18 2.28
C CYS A 176 18.99 -2.53 3.06
N ILE A 177 18.09 -3.31 2.46
CA ILE A 177 16.90 -3.83 3.14
C ILE A 177 17.31 -4.70 4.33
N GLY A 178 18.26 -5.62 4.14
CA GLY A 178 18.78 -6.48 5.22
C GLY A 178 19.41 -5.70 6.38
N ASP A 179 20.02 -4.55 6.13
CA ASP A 179 20.65 -3.69 7.13
C ASP A 179 19.66 -2.81 7.91
N LEU A 180 18.46 -2.59 7.36
CA LEU A 180 17.43 -1.76 7.97
C LEU A 180 16.59 -2.52 9.00
N PHE A 181 16.21 -3.75 8.68
CA PHE A 181 15.23 -4.51 9.46
C PHE A 181 15.87 -5.54 10.39
N GLU A 182 15.29 -5.70 11.58
CA GLU A 182 15.55 -6.84 12.47
C GLU A 182 14.66 -8.01 12.01
N GLY A 183 15.26 -8.93 11.25
CA GLY A 183 14.56 -10.08 10.64
C GLY A 183 14.37 -9.92 9.13
N VAL A 184 13.59 -10.82 8.53
CA VAL A 184 13.35 -10.85 7.07
C VAL A 184 11.88 -10.44 6.79
N PRO A 185 11.57 -9.14 6.68
CA PRO A 185 10.26 -8.74 6.19
C PRO A 185 10.09 -9.18 4.74
N LYS A 186 8.85 -9.50 4.34
CA LYS A 186 8.53 -9.88 2.96
C LYS A 186 8.51 -8.63 2.09
N ILE A 187 9.67 -8.24 1.58
CA ILE A 187 9.84 -7.08 0.69
C ILE A 187 10.23 -7.58 -0.71
N SER A 188 9.52 -7.09 -1.73
CA SER A 188 9.89 -7.32 -3.13
C SER A 188 10.40 -6.03 -3.73
N VAL A 189 11.62 -6.02 -4.26
CA VAL A 189 12.14 -4.89 -5.03
C VAL A 189 11.71 -5.05 -6.49
N MET A 190 11.16 -3.99 -7.08
CA MET A 190 10.59 -3.96 -8.42
C MET A 190 11.68 -3.73 -9.47
N GLY A 191 11.85 -4.71 -10.37
CA GLY A 191 12.78 -4.62 -11.49
C GLY A 191 14.26 -4.54 -11.10
N ASN A 192 15.14 -4.75 -12.09
CA ASN A 192 16.59 -4.69 -11.87
C ASN A 192 17.20 -3.33 -12.22
N ALA A 193 16.41 -2.41 -12.77
CA ALA A 193 16.85 -1.08 -13.14
C ALA A 193 16.37 -0.04 -12.11
N PRO A 194 17.22 0.95 -11.76
CA PRO A 194 16.77 2.08 -10.95
C PRO A 194 15.80 2.94 -11.77
N PHE A 195 14.74 3.44 -11.12
CA PHE A 195 13.77 4.32 -11.79
C PHE A 195 14.23 5.78 -11.82
N ALA A 196 15.12 6.18 -10.92
CA ALA A 196 15.66 7.54 -10.85
C ALA A 196 17.08 7.56 -10.32
N SER A 197 17.82 8.63 -10.64
CA SER A 197 19.10 8.94 -10.01
C SER A 197 19.16 10.38 -9.51
N TYR A 198 19.94 10.61 -8.46
CA TYR A 198 20.19 11.93 -7.89
C TYR A 198 21.66 12.10 -7.54
N ARG A 199 22.27 13.14 -8.12
CA ARG A 199 23.68 13.45 -7.94
C ARG A 199 23.87 14.73 -7.14
N TYR A 200 24.77 14.70 -6.17
CA TYR A 200 25.16 15.88 -5.41
C TYR A 200 26.67 15.95 -5.17
N ARG A 201 27.18 17.18 -5.02
CA ARG A 201 28.59 17.45 -4.74
C ARG A 201 28.84 17.47 -3.24
N TYR A 202 29.91 16.83 -2.79
CA TYR A 202 30.29 16.89 -1.39
C TYR A 202 30.84 18.28 -1.01
N PRO A 203 30.56 18.79 0.20
CA PRO A 203 31.26 19.94 0.77
C PRO A 203 32.77 19.64 0.90
N ARG A 204 33.62 20.67 0.82
CA ARG A 204 35.10 20.51 0.84
C ARG A 204 35.60 19.58 1.96
N LYS A 205 35.11 19.77 3.19
CA LYS A 205 35.48 18.95 4.36
C LYS A 205 35.19 17.45 4.19
N VAL A 206 34.14 17.09 3.45
CA VAL A 206 33.73 15.69 3.24
C VAL A 206 34.50 15.08 2.07
N LYS A 207 34.91 15.88 1.08
CA LYS A 207 35.69 15.40 -0.06
C LYS A 207 37.00 14.76 0.37
N ASP A 208 37.68 15.41 1.31
CA ASP A 208 38.99 14.96 1.80
C ASP A 208 38.85 13.67 2.64
N ALA A 209 37.78 13.55 3.43
CA ALA A 209 37.50 12.38 4.25
C ALA A 209 37.08 11.15 3.43
N GLU A 210 36.13 11.31 2.51
CA GLU A 210 35.59 10.22 1.69
C GLU A 210 36.45 9.91 0.46
N LYS A 211 37.48 10.72 0.18
CA LYS A 211 38.29 10.66 -1.05
C LYS A 211 37.44 10.67 -2.33
N ALA A 212 36.27 11.31 -2.29
CA ALA A 212 35.30 11.38 -3.38
C ALA A 212 34.79 12.81 -3.57
N ASN A 213 34.60 13.21 -4.83
CA ASN A 213 34.17 14.56 -5.17
C ASN A 213 32.65 14.72 -5.11
N GLU A 214 31.93 13.64 -5.43
CA GLU A 214 30.49 13.62 -5.62
C GLU A 214 29.89 12.30 -5.15
N ALA A 215 28.58 12.32 -4.93
CA ALA A 215 27.77 11.14 -4.68
C ALA A 215 26.63 11.06 -5.69
N GLU A 216 26.36 9.85 -6.16
CA GLU A 216 25.24 9.54 -7.03
C GLU A 216 24.40 8.43 -6.38
N ILE A 217 23.13 8.74 -6.16
CA ILE A 217 22.15 7.85 -5.53
C ILE A 217 21.23 7.33 -6.62
N PHE A 218 21.09 6.01 -6.69
CA PHE A 218 20.16 5.31 -7.57
C PHE A 218 18.96 4.82 -6.76
N PHE A 219 17.76 5.18 -7.17
CA PHE A 219 16.53 4.81 -6.48
C PHE A 219 15.89 3.58 -7.13
N PHE A 220 15.51 2.63 -6.29
CA PHE A 220 14.75 1.44 -6.64
C PHE A 220 13.43 1.47 -5.91
N ASP A 221 12.38 0.96 -6.54
CA ASP A 221 11.08 0.81 -5.92
C ASP A 221 10.95 -0.56 -5.27
N ALA A 222 10.28 -0.63 -4.14
CA ALA A 222 10.10 -1.86 -3.39
C ALA A 222 8.76 -1.83 -2.63
N HIS A 223 8.13 -3.00 -2.51
CA HIS A 223 6.86 -3.16 -1.83
C HIS A 223 6.99 -4.05 -0.61
N ILE A 224 6.41 -3.60 0.50
CA ILE A 224 6.28 -4.40 1.72
C ILE A 224 4.94 -5.15 1.70
N HIS A 225 5.01 -6.47 1.84
CA HIS A 225 3.82 -7.34 1.92
C HIS A 225 3.45 -7.71 3.37
N SER A 226 4.27 -7.28 4.33
CA SER A 226 4.04 -7.55 5.75
C SER A 226 2.91 -6.68 6.29
N TRP A 227 2.08 -7.24 7.18
CA TRP A 227 0.98 -6.52 7.84
C TRP A 227 1.30 -6.06 9.27
N ASN A 228 2.36 -6.63 9.84
CA ASN A 228 2.87 -6.23 11.14
C ASN A 228 3.88 -5.11 10.98
N ASP A 229 3.92 -4.23 11.98
CA ASP A 229 4.90 -3.15 12.03
C ASP A 229 6.31 -3.76 12.05
N PRO A 230 7.18 -3.38 11.09
CA PRO A 230 8.49 -3.97 11.01
C PRO A 230 9.40 -3.46 12.12
N VAL A 231 10.23 -4.35 12.66
CA VAL A 231 11.24 -3.97 13.66
C VAL A 231 12.50 -3.49 12.93
N PHE A 232 13.01 -2.32 13.31
CA PHE A 232 14.19 -1.71 12.70
C PHE A 232 15.43 -1.88 13.56
N LYS A 233 16.58 -2.09 12.92
CA LYS A 233 17.89 -2.15 13.58
C LYS A 233 18.27 -0.78 14.14
N LYS A 234 18.26 -0.63 15.46
CA LYS A 234 18.60 0.65 16.16
C LYS A 234 20.04 1.14 15.92
N ALA A 235 20.92 0.24 15.45
CA ALA A 235 22.27 0.56 15.04
C ALA A 235 22.29 1.41 13.75
N THR A 236 21.43 1.07 12.79
CA THR A 236 21.36 1.70 11.47
C THR A 236 20.32 2.82 11.43
N VAL A 237 19.15 2.61 12.03
CA VAL A 237 18.01 3.52 11.99
C VAL A 237 17.83 4.17 13.35
N SER A 238 17.91 5.50 13.39
CA SER A 238 17.65 6.28 14.61
C SER A 238 16.18 6.60 14.80
N ASP A 239 15.46 6.85 13.70
CA ASP A 239 14.06 7.26 13.69
C ASP A 239 13.48 6.91 12.31
N TYR A 240 12.19 6.60 12.25
CA TYR A 240 11.50 6.23 11.02
C TYR A 240 10.05 6.73 11.03
N MET A 241 9.49 6.90 9.85
CA MET A 241 8.09 7.28 9.65
C MET A 241 7.56 6.67 8.35
N TRP A 242 6.30 6.28 8.37
CA TRP A 242 5.53 5.91 7.20
C TRP A 242 4.73 7.12 6.75
N CYS A 243 5.11 7.75 5.66
CA CYS A 243 4.48 8.97 5.17
C CYS A 243 3.54 8.71 4.00
N THR A 244 2.46 9.49 3.92
CA THR A 244 1.71 9.63 2.67
C THR A 244 2.57 10.35 1.62
N PRO A 245 2.23 10.28 0.32
CA PRO A 245 2.95 11.01 -0.73
C PRO A 245 3.06 12.52 -0.45
N GLU A 246 2.02 13.11 0.12
CA GLU A 246 1.96 14.53 0.49
C GLU A 246 2.93 14.87 1.62
N GLU A 247 2.94 14.07 2.69
CA GLU A 247 3.84 14.24 3.83
C GLU A 247 5.31 13.97 3.47
N LEU A 248 5.57 13.02 2.57
CA LEU A 248 6.92 12.77 2.08
C LEU A 248 7.49 14.04 1.40
N LEU A 249 6.66 14.71 0.61
CA LEU A 249 7.05 15.95 -0.06
C LEU A 249 7.18 17.12 0.91
N SER A 250 6.57 17.12 2.09
CA SER A 250 6.79 18.16 3.11
C SER A 250 8.07 17.90 3.92
N ASN A 251 8.31 16.64 4.35
CA ASN A 251 9.39 16.26 5.27
C ASN A 251 10.80 16.24 4.65
N LEU A 252 10.93 15.94 3.35
CA LEU A 252 12.24 15.93 2.70
C LEU A 252 12.84 17.35 2.62
N ALA A 253 14.15 17.50 2.77
CA ALA A 253 14.76 18.84 2.79
C ALA A 253 14.96 19.46 1.39
N ARG A 254 15.41 18.68 0.40
CA ARG A 254 15.86 19.20 -0.90
C ARG A 254 14.79 19.06 -1.99
N ARG A 255 14.51 20.16 -2.70
CA ARG A 255 13.53 20.19 -3.81
C ARG A 255 13.92 19.27 -4.97
N ASP A 256 15.18 19.28 -5.37
CA ASP A 256 15.67 18.44 -6.47
C ASP A 256 15.53 16.95 -6.14
N TYR A 257 15.79 16.58 -4.88
CA TYR A 257 15.62 15.22 -4.38
C TYR A 257 14.14 14.79 -4.41
N LYS A 258 13.23 15.65 -3.94
CA LYS A 258 11.77 15.42 -4.01
C LYS A 258 11.30 15.19 -5.44
N ASN A 259 11.77 16.00 -6.39
CA ASN A 259 11.36 15.91 -7.78
C ASN A 259 11.75 14.58 -8.43
N ARG A 260 12.87 13.96 -8.02
CA ARG A 260 13.27 12.63 -8.51
C ARG A 260 12.41 11.50 -7.95
N LEU A 261 11.82 11.67 -6.77
CA LEU A 261 10.99 10.67 -6.12
C LEU A 261 9.53 10.69 -6.58
N LYS A 262 9.06 11.79 -7.18
CA LYS A 262 7.67 11.93 -7.65
C LYS A 262 7.22 10.75 -8.50
N THR A 263 8.08 10.21 -9.36
CA THR A 263 7.76 9.07 -10.22
C THR A 263 7.28 7.85 -9.43
N ALA A 264 7.89 7.56 -8.27
CA ALA A 264 7.51 6.40 -7.44
C ALA A 264 6.24 6.63 -6.59
N LEU A 265 5.70 7.86 -6.55
CA LEU A 265 4.57 8.22 -5.69
C LEU A 265 3.20 8.10 -6.37
N PHE A 266 3.16 8.12 -7.70
CA PHE A 266 1.93 8.12 -8.49
C PHE A 266 1.58 6.75 -9.09
N GLU A 267 2.41 5.72 -8.82
CA GLU A 267 2.10 4.31 -9.12
C GLU A 267 1.30 3.64 -8.01
#